data_AF-A0A0F3SV97-F1
#
_entry.id   AF-A0A0F3SV97-F1
#
_cell.length_a   1.000
_cell.length_b   1.000
_cell.length_c   1.000
_cell.angle_alpha   90.00
_cell.angle_beta   90.00
_cell.angle_gamma   90.00
#
_symmetry.space_group_name_H-M   'P 1'
#
loop_
_entity.id
_entity.type
_entity.pdbx_description
1 polymer ?
#
loop_
_entity_poly.entity_id
_entity_poly.type
_entity_poly.pdbx_seq_one_letter_code
_entity_poly.pdbx_strand_id
1 'polypeptide(L)' 'MDDSDRAQAVMERGSERALCNRLTRKRRAMDAPGRRVCADCGGEIPAARLVAVPDAIRCVNCQNIMEARHVGQHR' A
#
# COMPACT_ATOMS: atom_id res chain seq x y z
N MET A 1 31.28 -8.78 29.38
CA MET A 1 30.56 -8.12 28.28
C MET A 1 31.53 -7.12 27.69
N ASP A 2 32.15 -7.50 26.58
CA ASP A 2 33.15 -6.68 25.89
C ASP A 2 32.48 -5.74 24.88
N ASP A 3 33.22 -4.82 24.28
CA ASP A 3 32.65 -3.85 23.34
C ASP A 3 31.98 -4.52 22.12
N SER A 4 32.45 -5.71 21.72
CA SER A 4 31.75 -6.53 20.70
C SER A 4 30.36 -6.99 21.16
N ASP A 5 30.21 -7.43 22.41
CA ASP A 5 28.91 -7.85 22.94
C ASP A 5 27.93 -6.66 22.97
N ARG A 6 28.43 -5.47 23.30
CA ARG A 6 27.64 -4.22 23.32
C ARG A 6 27.22 -3.80 21.92
N ALA A 7 28.13 -3.89 20.94
CA ALA A 7 27.84 -3.59 19.55
C ALA A 7 26.77 -4.55 18.98
N GLN A 8 26.90 -5.86 19.26
CA GLN A 8 25.93 -6.86 18.83
C GLN A 8 24.53 -6.60 19.42
N ALA A 9 24.45 -6.27 20.71
CA ALA A 9 23.18 -5.95 21.36
C ALA A 9 22.49 -4.70 20.77
N VAL A 10 23.26 -3.71 20.30
CA VAL A 10 22.70 -2.53 19.60
C VAL A 10 22.18 -2.91 18.21
N MET A 11 22.92 -3.74 17.47
CA MET A 11 22.51 -4.20 16.14
C MET A 11 21.26 -5.09 16.18
N GLU A 12 21.16 -5.98 17.17
CA GLU A 12 20.00 -6.86 17.36
C GLU A 12 18.74 -6.03 17.62
N ARG A 13 18.79 -5.09 18.58
CA ARG A 13 17.67 -4.16 18.85
C ARG A 13 17.27 -3.32 17.63
N GLY A 14 18.26 -2.89 16.83
CA GLY A 14 18.01 -2.14 15.60
C GLY A 14 17.27 -2.98 14.55
N SER A 15 17.65 -4.24 14.41
CA SER A 15 17.04 -5.21 13.51
C SER A 15 15.58 -5.48 13.89
N GLU A 16 15.32 -5.76 15.18
CA GLU A 16 13.98 -5.97 15.71
C GLU A 16 13.07 -4.75 15.47
N ARG A 17 13.60 -3.55 15.72
CA ARG A 17 12.87 -2.29 15.49
C ARG A 17 12.51 -2.10 14.02
N ALA A 18 13.44 -2.41 13.10
CA ALA A 18 13.20 -2.30 11.66
C ALA A 18 12.10 -3.28 11.20
N LEU A 19 12.11 -4.52 11.69
CA LEU A 19 11.08 -5.52 11.40
C LEU A 19 9.70 -5.06 11.91
N CYS A 20 9.64 -4.61 13.16
CA CYS A 20 8.40 -4.13 13.77
C CYS A 20 7.82 -2.91 13.03
N ASN A 21 8.67 -1.96 12.64
CA ASN A 21 8.27 -0.80 11.83
C ASN A 21 7.73 -1.20 10.45
N ARG A 22 8.32 -2.22 9.82
CA ARG A 22 7.86 -2.72 8.52
C ARG A 22 6.48 -3.37 8.62
N LEU A 23 6.26 -4.20 9.64
CA LEU A 23 4.99 -4.87 9.88
C LEU A 23 3.88 -3.87 10.23
N THR A 24 4.16 -2.93 11.12
CA THR A 24 3.21 -1.88 11.50
C THR A 24 2.84 -0.97 10.32
N ARG A 25 3.79 -0.60 9.46
CA ARG A 25 3.50 0.15 8.23
C ARG A 25 2.58 -0.62 7.29
N LYS A 26 2.85 -1.90 7.05
CA LYS A 26 1.98 -2.75 6.22
C LYS A 26 0.56 -2.83 6.79
N ARG A 27 0.44 -2.98 8.12
CA ARG A 27 -0.86 -3.08 8.78
C ARG A 27 -1.66 -1.77 8.72
N ARG A 28 -1.01 -0.62 8.87
CA ARG A 28 -1.64 0.71 8.71
C ARG A 28 -2.09 0.99 7.27
N ALA A 29 -1.35 0.52 6.27
CA ALA A 29 -1.77 0.63 4.88
C ALA A 29 -3.07 -0.16 4.60
N MET A 30 -3.17 -1.36 5.18
CA MET A 30 -4.39 -2.18 5.06
C MET A 30 -5.61 -1.57 5.79
N ASP A 31 -5.38 -0.77 6.83
CA ASP A 31 -6.43 -0.13 7.64
C ASP A 31 -6.89 1.22 7.07
N ALA A 32 -6.19 1.76 6.08
CA ALA A 32 -6.59 3.01 5.45
C ALA A 32 -7.83 2.74 4.57
N PRO A 33 -8.99 3.35 4.87
CA PRO A 33 -10.13 3.24 3.98
C PRO A 33 -9.75 3.87 2.65
N GLY A 34 -9.82 3.11 1.56
CA GLY A 34 -9.60 3.64 0.23
C GLY A 34 -10.45 4.87 -0.02
N ARG A 35 -9.91 5.74 -0.86
CA ARG A 35 -10.59 6.97 -1.24
C ARG A 35 -11.98 6.59 -1.75
N ARG A 36 -13.05 7.07 -1.10
CA ARG A 36 -14.42 6.80 -1.59
C ARG A 36 -14.74 7.54 -2.88
N VAL A 37 -13.82 8.37 -3.36
CA VAL A 37 -13.99 9.26 -4.50
C VAL A 37 -12.83 9.05 -5.48
N CYS A 38 -13.19 8.88 -6.75
CA CYS A 38 -12.27 8.73 -7.87
C CYS A 38 -11.44 9.99 -8.05
N ALA A 39 -10.12 9.84 -8.16
CA ALA A 39 -9.20 10.95 -8.40
C ALA A 39 -9.35 11.59 -9.80
N ASP A 40 -9.82 10.85 -10.80
CA ASP A 40 -9.94 11.33 -12.19
C ASP A 40 -11.30 11.99 -12.48
N CYS A 41 -12.40 11.31 -12.14
CA CYS A 41 -13.74 11.81 -12.47
C CYS A 41 -14.50 12.41 -11.29
N GLY A 42 -13.97 12.32 -10.07
CA GLY A 42 -14.67 12.80 -8.86
C GLY A 42 -15.92 11.98 -8.48
N GLY A 43 -16.23 10.89 -9.19
CA GLY A 43 -17.36 10.01 -8.87
C GLY A 43 -17.05 9.05 -7.70
N GLU A 44 -18.09 8.48 -7.10
CA GLU A 44 -17.92 7.51 -6.01
C GLU A 44 -17.27 6.20 -6.49
N ILE A 45 -16.33 5.69 -5.68
CA ILE A 45 -15.73 4.37 -5.91
C ILE A 45 -16.65 3.33 -5.27
N PRO A 46 -17.18 2.37 -6.05
CA PRO A 46 -18.12 1.38 -5.52
C PRO A 46 -17.47 0.57 -4.39
N ALA A 47 -18.22 0.31 -3.32
CA ALA A 47 -17.73 -0.40 -2.14
C ALA A 47 -17.15 -1.78 -2.48
N ALA A 48 -17.72 -2.49 -3.44
CA ALA A 48 -17.18 -3.76 -3.94
C ALA A 48 -15.71 -3.64 -4.42
N ARG A 49 -15.34 -2.49 -4.99
CA ARG A 49 -13.97 -2.20 -5.43
C ARG A 49 -13.05 -1.89 -4.24
N LEU A 50 -13.54 -1.16 -3.24
CA LEU A 50 -12.79 -0.85 -2.01
C LEU A 50 -12.59 -2.10 -1.13
N VAL A 51 -13.54 -3.03 -1.13
CA VAL A 51 -13.41 -4.32 -0.44
C VAL A 51 -12.36 -5.20 -1.12
N ALA A 52 -12.35 -5.26 -2.45
CA ALA A 52 -11.36 -6.03 -3.20
C ALA A 52 -9.97 -5.37 -3.19
N VAL A 53 -9.92 -4.04 -3.27
CA VAL A 53 -8.69 -3.23 -3.30
C VAL A 53 -8.88 -2.00 -2.42
N PRO A 54 -8.49 -2.07 -1.13
CA PRO A 54 -8.65 -0.97 -0.20
C PRO A 54 -7.81 0.25 -0.58
N ASP A 55 -6.75 0.12 -1.36
CA ASP A 55 -5.97 1.27 -1.86
C ASP A 55 -6.48 1.85 -3.20
N ALA A 56 -7.70 1.49 -3.64
CA ALA A 56 -8.22 1.96 -4.93
C ALA A 56 -8.40 3.50 -4.96
N ILE A 57 -7.76 4.16 -5.92
CA ILE A 57 -7.83 5.62 -6.13
C ILE A 57 -8.72 6.04 -7.32
N ARG A 58 -9.18 5.09 -8.14
CA ARG A 58 -9.99 5.30 -9.34
C ARG A 58 -11.24 4.43 -9.34
N CYS A 59 -12.33 4.95 -9.92
CA CYS A 59 -13.53 4.15 -10.15
C CYS A 59 -13.30 3.10 -11.26
N VAL A 60 -14.15 2.08 -11.30
CA VAL A 60 -14.08 0.99 -12.28
C VAL A 60 -14.13 1.51 -13.71
N ASN A 61 -14.92 2.56 -13.98
CA ASN A 61 -15.03 3.13 -15.32
C ASN A 61 -13.72 3.76 -15.80
N CYS A 62 -13.10 4.62 -14.97
CA CYS A 62 -11.80 5.22 -15.27
C CYS A 62 -10.69 4.18 -15.39
N GLN A 63 -10.74 3.11 -14.57
CA GLN A 63 -9.81 2.00 -14.65
C GLN A 63 -9.93 1.26 -16.00
N ASN A 64 -11.15 0.92 -16.43
CA ASN A 64 -11.39 0.25 -17.71
C ASN A 64 -10.91 1.08 -18.90
N ILE A 65 -11.11 2.40 -18.88
CA ILE A 65 -10.64 3.31 -19.95
C ILE A 65 -9.10 3.28 -20.04
N MET A 66 -8.41 3.31 -18.90
CA MET A 66 -6.95 3.25 -18.85
C MET A 66 -6.42 1.90 -19.36
N GLU A 67 -7.05 0.80 -18.94
CA GLU A 67 -6.68 -0.55 -19.37
C GLU A 67 -6.91 -0.73 -20.88
N ALA A 68 -8.04 -0.27 -21.42
CA ALA A 68 -8.30 -0.30 -22.86
C ALA A 68 -7.25 0.49 -23.67
N ARG A 69 -6.78 1.63 -23.15
CA ARG A 69 -5.71 2.44 -23.77
C ARG A 69 -4.33 1.76 -23.69
N HIS A 70 -4.05 1.02 -22.61
CA HIS A 70 -2.80 0.27 -22.47
C HIS A 70 -2.78 -1.00 -23.33
N VAL A 71 -3.88 -1.74 -23.39
CA VAL A 71 -3.98 -2.97 -24.22
C VAL A 71 -3.78 -2.67 -25.71
N GLY A 72 -4.21 -1.49 -26.19
CA GLY A 72 -3.94 -1.05 -27.56
C GLY A 72 -2.48 -0.65 -27.85
N GLN A 73 -1.66 -0.39 -26.83
CA GLN A 73 -0.26 0.03 -26.97
C GLN A 73 0.76 -1.13 -26.96
N HIS A 74 0.32 -2.33 -26.59
CA HIS A 74 1.15 -3.53 -26.51
C HIS A 74 0.89 -4.54 -27.63
N ARG A 75 0.24 -4.11 -28.73
CA ARG A 75 0.01 -4.92 -29.93
C ARG A 75 0.88 -4.49 -31.10
#